data_AF-I4EWB1-F1
#
_entry.id   AF-I4EWB1-F1
#
_cell.length_a   1.000
_cell.length_b   1.000
_cell.length_c   1.000
_cell.angle_alpha   90.00
_cell.angle_beta   90.00
_cell.angle_gamma   90.00
#
_symmetry.space_group_name_H-M   'P 1'
#
loop_
_entity.id
_entity.type
_entity.pdbx_description
1 polymer ?
#
loop_
_entity_poly.entity_id
_entity_poly.type
_entity_poly.pdbx_seq_one_letter_code
_entity_poly.pdbx_strand_id
1 'polypeptide(L)' 'MDITTVNDRHLYSGTVRLRDPERPGAVVELVDRVVRFGPPGWLTVADPGGTIALYPTSLVVAVTELGEAHDPDQPVEG' A
#
# COMPACT_ATOMS: atom_id res chain seq x y z
N MET A 1 4.29 -15.74 3.47
CA MET A 1 2.99 -15.22 3.93
C MET A 1 2.26 -14.74 2.68
N ASP A 2 1.20 -15.43 2.28
CA ASP A 2 0.39 -15.05 1.10
C ASP A 2 -0.33 -13.72 1.37
N ILE A 3 -0.26 -12.81 0.40
CA ILE A 3 -0.85 -11.45 0.43
C ILE A 3 -2.38 -11.46 0.68
N THR A 4 -3.04 -12.62 0.55
CA THR A 4 -4.49 -12.77 0.68
C THR A 4 -5.03 -12.78 2.12
N THR A 5 -4.17 -12.80 3.14
CA THR A 5 -4.63 -12.93 4.55
C THR A 5 -4.68 -11.59 5.29
N VAL A 6 -4.33 -10.49 4.62
CA VAL A 6 -4.46 -9.16 5.20
C VAL A 6 -5.93 -8.76 5.12
N ASN A 7 -6.57 -8.67 6.29
CA ASN A 7 -7.98 -8.33 6.44
C ASN A 7 -8.32 -7.05 5.64
N ASP A 8 -9.24 -7.16 4.67
CA ASP A 8 -9.61 -6.12 3.67
C ASP A 8 -10.04 -4.79 4.30
N ARG A 9 -10.35 -4.82 5.60
CA ARG A 9 -10.90 -3.72 6.38
C ARG A 9 -9.85 -2.81 7.02
N HIS A 10 -8.59 -3.25 7.07
CA HIS A 10 -7.52 -2.50 7.73
C HIS A 10 -6.69 -1.72 6.71
N LEU A 11 -6.47 -0.44 7.00
CA LEU A 11 -5.49 0.40 6.32
C LEU A 11 -4.13 0.15 6.97
N TYR A 12 -3.09 0.05 6.14
CA TYR A 12 -1.72 -0.10 6.62
C TYR A 12 -0.86 1.05 6.11
N SER A 13 0.07 1.54 6.90
CA SER A 13 1.17 2.36 6.39
C SER A 13 2.35 1.45 6.03
N GLY A 14 3.11 1.80 4.99
CA GLY A 14 4.34 1.07 4.67
C GLY A 14 5.00 1.56 3.39
N THR A 15 6.01 0.81 2.97
CA THR A 15 6.80 1.09 1.77
C THR A 15 6.34 0.18 0.62
N VAL A 16 5.90 0.77 -0.49
CA VAL A 16 5.47 0.04 -1.70
C VAL A 16 6.57 0.09 -2.75
N ARG A 17 7.01 -1.08 -3.22
CA ARG A 17 8.00 -1.21 -4.29
C ARG A 17 7.31 -1.66 -5.57
N LEU A 18 7.39 -0.85 -6.62
CA LEU A 18 6.71 -1.06 -7.90
C LEU A 18 7.72 -1.20 -9.04
N ARG A 19 7.44 -2.07 -10.00
CA ARG A 19 8.17 -2.08 -11.27
C ARG A 19 7.81 -0.83 -12.07
N ASP A 20 8.81 -0.19 -12.67
CA ASP A 20 8.59 0.91 -13.61
C ASP A 20 8.26 0.33 -15.00
N PRO A 21 7.01 0.51 -15.51
CA PRO A 21 6.65 0.02 -16.84
C PRO A 21 7.38 0.78 -17.96
N GLU A 22 7.78 2.02 -17.73
CA GLU A 22 8.50 2.84 -18.72
C GLU A 22 10.00 2.52 -18.74
N ARG A 23 10.52 1.84 -17.70
CA ARG A 23 11.93 1.46 -17.58
C ARG A 23 12.06 0.00 -17.13
N PRO A 24 12.13 -0.95 -18.07
CA PRO A 24 12.25 -2.37 -17.75
C PRO A 24 13.42 -2.66 -16.81
N GLY A 25 13.12 -3.23 -15.65
CA GLY A 25 14.11 -3.58 -14.62
C GLY A 25 14.31 -2.52 -13.53
N ALA A 26 13.77 -1.31 -13.69
CA ALA A 26 13.77 -0.30 -12.63
C ALA A 26 12.63 -0.55 -11.62
N VAL A 27 12.88 -0.16 -10.38
CA VAL A 27 11.92 -0.21 -9.27
C VAL A 27 11.75 1.19 -8.70
N VAL A 28 10.50 1.59 -8.49
CA VAL A 28 10.10 2.82 -7.82
C VAL A 28 9.64 2.48 -6.41
N GLU A 29 10.09 3.27 -5.44
CA GLU A 29 9.73 3.10 -4.03
C GLU A 29 8.83 4.25 -3.58
N LEU A 30 7.65 3.89 -3.06
CA LEU A 30 6.69 4.82 -2.45
C LEU A 30 6.74 4.60 -0.94
N VAL A 31 7.44 5.49 -0.24
CA VAL A 31 7.67 5.42 1.21
C VAL A 31 6.49 6.04 1.97
N ASP A 32 6.19 5.49 3.15
CA ASP A 32 5.14 5.98 4.06
C ASP A 32 3.78 6.17 3.38
N ARG A 33 3.36 5.16 2.62
CA ARG A 33 2.06 5.16 1.94
C ARG A 33 1.03 4.37 2.70
N VAL A 34 -0.17 4.92 2.75
CA VAL A 34 -1.34 4.16 3.20
C VAL A 34 -1.74 3.22 2.07
N VAL A 35 -1.77 1.92 2.38
CA VAL A 35 -2.10 0.86 1.45
C VAL A 35 -3.32 0.10 1.92
N ARG A 36 -4.10 -0.36 0.95
CA ARG A 36 -5.16 -1.33 1.15
C ARG A 36 -5.04 -2.42 0.09
N PHE A 37 -5.09 -3.66 0.54
CA PHE A 37 -5.21 -4.81 -0.34
C PHE A 37 -6.65 -4.83 -0.87
N GLY A 38 -6.79 -4.41 -2.13
CA GLY A 38 -8.08 -4.13 -2.76
C GLY A 38 -8.71 -5.36 -3.40
N PRO A 39 -9.56 -5.17 -4.43
CA PRO A 39 -10.07 -6.28 -5.22
C PRO A 39 -8.95 -7.20 -5.73
N PRO A 40 -9.23 -8.48 -6.00
CA PRO A 40 -8.22 -9.42 -6.47
C PRO A 40 -7.42 -8.85 -7.65
N GLY A 41 -6.09 -8.87 -7.52
CA GLY A 41 -5.17 -8.36 -8.55
C GLY A 41 -4.82 -6.88 -8.43
N TRP A 42 -5.30 -6.16 -7.41
CA TRP A 42 -5.03 -4.74 -7.23
C TRP A 42 -4.52 -4.38 -5.83
N LEU A 43 -3.59 -3.44 -5.77
CA LEU A 43 -3.15 -2.74 -4.57
C LEU A 43 -3.61 -1.29 -4.67
N THR A 44 -4.36 -0.84 -3.66
CA THR A 44 -4.74 0.57 -3.53
C THR A 44 -3.70 1.28 -2.69
N VAL A 45 -3.21 2.42 -3.16
CA VAL A 45 -2.21 3.24 -2.48
C VAL A 45 -2.73 4.67 -2.43
N ALA A 46 -2.84 5.23 -1.23
CA ALA A 46 -3.19 6.63 -1.05
C ALA A 46 -1.90 7.46 -0.95
N ASP A 47 -1.78 8.45 -1.82
CA ASP A 47 -0.74 9.46 -1.75
C ASP A 47 -1.09 10.53 -0.70
N PRO A 48 -0.08 11.15 -0.07
CA PRO A 48 -0.27 12.24 0.89
C PRO A 48 -1.07 13.44 0.33
N GLY A 49 -1.14 13.59 -0.99
CA GLY A 49 -1.90 14.64 -1.67
C GLY A 49 -3.40 14.37 -1.83
N GLY A 50 -3.93 13.31 -1.25
CA GLY A 50 -5.36 12.94 -1.37
C GLY A 50 -5.72 12.22 -2.66
N THR A 51 -4.73 11.81 -3.45
CA THR A 51 -4.93 10.98 -4.64
C THR A 51 -4.90 9.51 -4.23
N ILE A 52 -5.81 8.71 -4.80
CA ILE A 52 -5.80 7.26 -4.66
C ILE A 52 -5.36 6.66 -5.98
N ALA A 53 -4.26 5.92 -5.96
CA ALA A 53 -3.75 5.16 -7.08
C ALA A 53 -4.07 3.67 -6.93
N LEU A 54 -4.34 3.03 -8.06
CA LEU A 54 -4.56 1.58 -8.15
C LEU A 54 -3.42 0.97 -8.95
N TYR A 55 -2.68 0.06 -8.32
CA TYR A 55 -1.59 -0.65 -8.96
C TYR A 55 -1.96 -2.12 -9.15
N PRO A 56 -1.85 -2.68 -10.36
CA PRO A 56 -2.02 -4.11 -10.54
C PRO A 56 -0.91 -4.85 -9.77
N THR A 57 -1.25 -5.95 -9.11
CA THR A 57 -0.28 -6.72 -8.30
C THR A 57 0.88 -7.27 -9.12
N SER A 58 0.73 -7.41 -10.43
CA SER A 58 1.80 -7.76 -11.36
C SER A 58 2.94 -6.73 -11.42
N LEU A 59 2.67 -5.47 -11.05
CA LEU A 59 3.68 -4.42 -10.92
C LEU A 59 4.23 -4.32 -9.50
N VAL A 60 3.56 -4.88 -8.50
CA VAL A 60 3.99 -4.82 -7.10
C VAL A 60 5.11 -5.85 -6.89
N VAL A 61 6.29 -5.35 -6.55
CA VAL A 61 7.45 -6.19 -6.20
C VAL A 61 7.36 -6.62 -4.75
N ALA A 62 7.08 -5.68 -3.85
CA ALA A 62 6.94 -5.92 -2.42
C ALA A 62 6.16 -4.79 -1.75
N VAL A 63 5.53 -5.12 -0.63
CA VAL A 63 5.05 -4.15 0.35
C VAL A 63 5.71 -4.50 1.67
N THR A 64 6.47 -3.57 2.24
CA THR A 64 7.30 -3.79 3.43
C THR A 64 7.02 -2.76 4.50
N GLU A 65 7.53 -3.01 5.71
CA GLU A 65 7.39 -2.07 6.85
C GLU A 65 5.93 -1.75 7.18
N LEU A 66 5.06 -2.75 6.99
CA LEU A 66 3.63 -2.63 7.25
C LEU A 66 3.38 -2.36 8.74
N GLY A 67 2.80 -1.20 9.04
CA GLY A 67 2.18 -0.87 10.31
C GLY A 67 0.69 -0.62 10.13
N GLU A 68 -0.10 -0.75 11.19
CA GLU A 68 -1.50 -0.31 11.15
C GLU A 68 -1.54 1.21 10.94
N ALA A 69 -2.30 1.66 9.94
CA ALA A 69 -2.56 3.09 9.78
C ALA A 69 -3.61 3.48 10.82
N HIS A 70 -3.18 4.15 11.89
CA HIS A 70 -4.12 4.74 12.84
C HIS A 70 -4.80 5.95 12.21
N ASP A 71 -6.12 5.99 12.34
CA ASP A 71 -6.91 7.18 12.05
C ASP A 71 -6.50 8.26 13.06
N PRO A 72 -5.98 9.43 12.64
CA PRO A 72 -5.62 10.50 13.57
C PRO A 72 -6.83 11.04 14.37
N ASP A 73 -8.05 10.63 14.01
CA ASP A 73 -9.30 11.02 14.67
C ASP A 73 -9.76 10.05 15.79
N GLN A 74 -8.96 9.03 16.15
CA GLN A 74 -9.26 8.25 17.35
C GLN A 74 -8.74 8.97 18.61
N PRO A 75 -9.61 9.35 19.57
CA PRO A 75 -9.15 9.83 20.85
C PRO A 75 -8.43 8.68 21.56
N VAL A 76 -7.20 8.94 21.99
CA VAL A 76 -6.51 8.09 22.95
C VAL A 76 -7.35 8.09 24.23
N GLU A 77 -8.09 7.01 24.50
CA GLU A 77 -8.67 6.82 25.82
C GLU A 77 -7.53 6.63 26.82
N GLY A 78 -7.32 7.66 27.64
CA GLY A 78 -6.43 7.63 28.81
C GLY A 78 -7.15 7.19 30.07
#